data_AF-A0A1X3DCH2-F1
#
_entry.id   AF-A0A1X3DCH2-F1
#
_cell.length_a   1.000
_cell.length_b   1.000
_cell.length_c   1.000
_cell.angle_alpha   90.00
_cell.angle_beta   90.00
_cell.angle_gamma   90.00
#
_symmetry.space_group_name_H-M   'P 1'
#
loop_
_entity.id
_entity.type
_entity.pdbx_description
1 polymer ?
#
loop_
_entity_poly.entity_id
_entity_poly.type
_entity_poly.pdbx_seq_one_letter_code
_entity_poly.pdbx_strand_id
1 'polypeptide(L)'
;MNTQNYLAASDLAYKNLKEETLVDGTDGIRYKVVKALHTQSGYDGYILHREDTNELIVAHRGTWPEKGALTADALTDLGMAVNQVNNQYPDAKRLTERLLFQTA
;
A
#
# COMPACT_ATOMS: atom_id res chain seq x y z
N MET A 1 13.48 -5.68 11.79
CA MET A 1 12.41 -6.20 10.91
C MET A 1 12.78 -7.59 10.39
N ASN A 2 11.85 -8.56 10.37
CA ASN A 2 12.05 -9.86 9.70
C ASN A 2 11.12 -9.98 8.47
N THR A 3 11.30 -11.02 7.66
CA THR A 3 10.50 -11.22 6.43
C THR A 3 8.99 -11.32 6.68
N GLN A 4 8.56 -11.91 7.80
CA GLN A 4 7.13 -12.04 8.12
C GLN A 4 6.47 -10.69 8.38
N ASN A 5 7.18 -9.75 9.02
CA ASN A 5 6.69 -8.39 9.25
C ASN A 5 6.39 -7.66 7.92
N TYR A 6 7.24 -7.84 6.91
CA TYR A 6 7.03 -7.25 5.58
C TYR A 6 5.84 -7.89 4.86
N LEU A 7 5.63 -9.19 5.03
CA LEU A 7 4.47 -9.89 4.49
C LEU A 7 3.16 -9.40 5.14
N ALA A 8 3.16 -9.19 6.46
CA ALA A 8 2.00 -8.65 7.16
C ALA A 8 1.61 -7.25 6.67
N ALA A 9 2.59 -6.34 6.55
CA ALA A 9 2.34 -5.00 6.00
C ALA A 9 1.84 -5.04 4.54
N SER A 10 2.39 -5.96 3.73
CA SER A 10 1.96 -6.14 2.33
C SER A 10 0.54 -6.71 2.23
N ASP A 11 0.18 -7.68 3.08
CA ASP A 11 -1.18 -8.24 3.15
C ASP A 11 -2.21 -7.16 3.55
N LEU A 12 -1.87 -6.33 4.54
CA LEU A 12 -2.71 -5.21 4.97
C LEU A 12 -3.00 -4.21 3.85
N ALA A 13 -2.08 -4.03 2.88
CA ALA A 13 -2.29 -3.12 1.75
C ALA A 13 -3.41 -3.56 0.78
N TYR A 14 -3.85 -4.83 0.85
CA TYR A 14 -4.99 -5.33 0.06
C TYR A 14 -6.31 -5.29 0.84
N LYS A 15 -6.27 -5.02 2.14
CA LYS A 15 -7.47 -4.85 2.96
C LYS A 15 -7.89 -3.40 2.82
N ASN A 16 -9.14 -3.14 2.44
CA ASN A 16 -9.63 -1.77 2.24
C ASN A 16 -9.73 -1.01 3.58
N LEU A 17 -8.58 -0.59 4.12
CA LEU A 17 -8.45 -0.07 5.47
C LEU A 17 -8.91 1.39 5.57
N LYS A 18 -9.40 1.77 6.75
CA LYS A 18 -9.80 3.14 7.07
C LYS A 18 -8.78 3.79 8.01
N GLU A 19 -8.56 5.09 7.86
CA GLU A 19 -7.72 5.86 8.80
C GLU A 19 -8.21 5.73 10.23
N GLU A 20 -7.28 5.81 11.19
CA GLU A 20 -7.50 5.70 12.63
C GLU A 20 -8.07 4.34 13.10
N THR A 21 -8.05 3.32 12.25
CA THR A 21 -8.41 1.95 12.65
C THR A 21 -7.19 1.16 13.12
N LEU A 22 -7.43 0.25 14.07
CA LEU A 22 -6.47 -0.76 14.48
C LEU A 22 -6.77 -2.06 13.74
N VAL A 23 -5.74 -2.69 13.20
CA VAL A 23 -5.83 -3.94 12.46
C VAL A 23 -4.75 -4.91 12.90
N ASP A 24 -5.11 -6.19 12.99
CA ASP A 24 -4.15 -7.25 13.28
C ASP A 24 -3.45 -7.70 11.98
N GLY A 25 -2.12 -7.69 12.00
CA GLY A 25 -1.28 -8.26 10.97
C GLY A 25 -1.25 -9.79 11.06
N THR A 26 -0.86 -10.43 9.96
CA THR A 26 -0.66 -11.89 9.90
C THR A 26 0.54 -12.37 10.71
N ASP A 27 1.39 -11.44 11.16
CA ASP A 27 2.49 -11.66 12.10
C ASP A 27 2.04 -11.59 13.57
N GLY A 28 0.75 -11.37 13.84
CA GLY A 28 0.18 -11.28 15.18
C GLY A 28 0.42 -9.93 15.87
N ILE A 29 0.86 -8.91 15.13
CA ILE A 29 1.12 -7.57 15.64
C ILE A 29 -0.02 -6.63 15.25
N ARG A 30 -0.33 -5.67 16.12
CA ARG A 30 -1.32 -4.62 15.83
C ARG A 30 -0.68 -3.46 15.09
N TYR A 31 -1.42 -2.98 14.11
CA TYR A 31 -1.07 -1.84 13.28
C TYR A 31 -2.18 -0.80 13.37
N LYS A 32 -1.80 0.46 13.62
CA LYS A 32 -2.70 1.60 13.47
C LYS A 32 -2.57 2.19 12.08
N VAL A 33 -3.69 2.38 11.40
CA VAL A 33 -3.72 3.02 10.09
C VAL A 33 -3.66 4.53 10.28
N VAL A 34 -2.48 5.11 10.08
CA VAL A 34 -2.26 6.56 10.23
C VAL A 34 -2.78 7.32 9.01
N LYS A 35 -2.60 6.74 7.82
CA LYS A 35 -3.04 7.35 6.56
C LYS A 35 -3.47 6.29 5.57
N ALA A 36 -4.51 6.61 4.80
CA ALA A 36 -4.94 5.86 3.64
C ALA A 36 -4.97 6.79 2.43
N LEU A 37 -4.49 6.31 1.29
CA LEU A 37 -4.54 7.03 0.02
C LEU A 37 -5.12 6.11 -1.05
N HIS A 38 -6.30 6.49 -1.52
CA HIS A 38 -7.01 5.87 -2.62
C HIS A 38 -7.12 6.88 -3.75
N THR A 39 -6.69 6.55 -4.96
CA THR A 39 -6.65 7.52 -6.07
C THR A 39 -7.29 6.99 -7.34
N GLN A 40 -7.61 7.91 -8.25
CA GLN A 40 -8.20 7.58 -9.56
C GLN A 40 -7.23 6.82 -10.47
N SER A 41 -5.93 6.76 -10.16
CA SER A 41 -4.96 5.94 -10.91
C SER A 41 -5.07 4.44 -10.58
N GLY A 42 -5.92 4.07 -9.63
CA GLY A 42 -6.01 2.71 -9.09
C GLY A 42 -4.98 2.41 -8.01
N TYR A 43 -4.17 3.42 -7.63
CA TYR A 43 -3.22 3.31 -6.53
C TYR A 43 -3.95 3.32 -5.18
N ASP A 44 -3.64 2.29 -4.39
CA ASP A 44 -4.01 2.18 -2.99
C ASP A 44 -2.75 2.01 -2.14
N GLY A 45 -2.62 2.80 -1.09
CA GLY A 45 -1.49 2.70 -0.17
C GLY A 45 -1.78 3.28 1.20
N TYR A 46 -1.00 2.82 2.17
CA TYR A 46 -1.24 3.09 3.58
C TYR A 46 0.04 3.48 4.32
N ILE A 47 -0.10 4.34 5.32
CA ILE A 47 0.90 4.53 6.36
C ILE A 47 0.40 3.80 7.60
N LEU A 48 1.17 2.80 8.04
CA LEU A 48 0.86 1.94 9.17
C LEU A 48 1.84 2.22 10.30
N HIS A 49 1.31 2.42 11.50
CA HIS A 49 2.10 2.49 12.72
C HIS A 49 2.05 1.15 13.41
N ARG A 50 3.21 0.53 13.57
CA ARG A 50 3.37 -0.79 14.19
C ARG A 50 3.54 -0.62 15.69
N GLU A 51 2.65 -1.19 16.50
CA GLU A 51 2.57 -0.85 17.94
C GLU A 51 3.72 -1.40 18.80
N ASP A 52 4.32 -2.55 18.45
CA ASP A 52 5.38 -3.19 19.24
C ASP A 52 6.75 -2.49 19.08
N THR A 53 7.07 -2.03 17.86
CA THR A 53 8.34 -1.39 17.52
C THR A 53 8.25 0.12 17.39
N ASN A 54 7.04 0.67 17.38
CA ASN A 54 6.76 2.08 17.12
C ASN A 54 7.24 2.56 15.72
N GLU A 55 7.42 1.64 14.77
CA GLU A 55 7.84 1.94 13.40
C GLU A 55 6.65 2.45 12.57
N LEU A 56 6.92 3.41 11.66
CA LEU A 56 6.00 3.79 10.59
C LEU A 56 6.39 3.07 9.30
N ILE A 57 5.43 2.42 8.67
CA ILE A 57 5.61 1.59 7.49
C ILE A 57 4.73 2.15 6.37
N VAL A 58 5.33 2.46 5.22
CA VAL A 58 4.57 2.73 3.99
C VAL A 58 4.32 1.41 3.28
N ALA A 59 3.06 1.04 3.12
CA ALA A 59 2.65 -0.14 2.38
C ALA A 59 1.96 0.28 1.08
N HIS A 60 2.47 -0.21 -0.04
CA HIS A 60 1.91 0.01 -1.37
C HIS A 60 1.17 -1.24 -1.82
N ARG A 61 -0.08 -1.10 -2.27
CA ARG A 61 -0.79 -2.21 -2.90
C ARG A 61 -0.20 -2.44 -4.29
N GLY A 62 0.05 -3.70 -4.63
CA GLY A 62 0.39 -4.07 -6.01
C GLY A 62 -0.86 -4.10 -6.90
N THR A 63 -0.65 -4.35 -8.19
CA THR A 63 -1.76 -4.67 -9.11
C THR A 63 -2.19 -6.12 -8.84
N TRP A 64 -3.42 -6.32 -8.39
CA TRP A 64 -4.02 -7.66 -8.30
C TRP A 64 -5.12 -7.77 -9.34
N PRO A 65 -5.10 -8.77 -10.24
CA PRO A 65 -6.18 -8.93 -11.18
C PRO A 65 -7.47 -9.29 -10.43
N GLU A 66 -8.47 -8.41 -10.47
CA GLU A 66 -9.77 -8.77 -9.91
C GLU A 66 -10.32 -9.97 -10.69
N LYS A 67 -10.90 -10.95 -9.99
CA LYS A 67 -11.47 -12.15 -10.64
C LYS A 67 -12.61 -11.72 -11.58
N GLY A 68 -12.29 -11.56 -12.87
CA GLY A 68 -13.20 -11.06 -13.91
C GLY A 68 -12.64 -9.90 -14.75
N ALA A 69 -11.55 -9.26 -14.30
CA ALA A 69 -10.90 -8.12 -14.96
C ALA A 69 -9.59 -8.49 -15.67
N LEU A 70 -9.30 -9.79 -15.86
CA LEU A 70 -8.07 -10.29 -16.49
C LEU A 70 -7.68 -9.55 -17.77
N THR A 71 -8.65 -9.14 -18.59
CA THR A 71 -8.40 -8.39 -19.82
C THR A 71 -8.05 -6.93 -19.60
N ALA A 72 -8.67 -6.25 -18.63
CA ALA A 72 -8.40 -4.83 -18.33
C ALA A 72 -7.09 -4.65 -17.56
N ASP A 73 -6.81 -5.54 -16.60
CA ASP A 73 -5.56 -5.55 -15.84
C ASP A 73 -4.38 -5.96 -16.73
N ALA A 74 -4.56 -6.96 -17.61
CA ALA A 74 -3.54 -7.30 -18.60
C ALA A 74 -3.30 -6.17 -19.62
N LEU A 75 -4.34 -5.44 -20.05
CA LEU A 75 -4.17 -4.29 -20.95
C LEU A 75 -3.40 -3.15 -20.26
N THR A 76 -3.68 -2.92 -18.97
CA THR A 76 -3.02 -1.90 -18.15
C THR A 76 -1.56 -2.26 -17.95
N ASP A 77 -1.27 -3.50 -17.59
CA ASP A 77 0.10 -4.02 -17.43
C ASP A 77 0.86 -4.02 -18.78
N LEU A 78 0.20 -4.38 -19.90
CA LEU A 78 0.76 -4.25 -21.25
C LEU A 78 1.04 -2.79 -21.60
N GLY A 79 0.13 -1.88 -21.29
CA GLY A 79 0.30 -0.43 -21.52
C GLY A 79 1.47 0.13 -20.72
N MET A 80 1.62 -0.27 -19.47
CA MET A 80 2.77 0.11 -18.63
C MET A 80 4.08 -0.52 -19.11
N ALA A 81 4.06 -1.77 -19.58
CA ALA A 81 5.24 -2.45 -20.13
C ALA A 81 5.69 -1.86 -21.48
N VAL A 82 4.75 -1.54 -22.37
CA VAL A 82 5.02 -0.92 -23.67
C VAL A 82 5.52 0.50 -23.50
N ASN A 83 4.89 1.29 -22.63
CA ASN A 83 5.27 2.69 -22.42
C ASN A 83 6.39 2.87 -21.38
N GLN A 84 6.74 1.83 -20.63
CA GLN A 84 7.70 1.86 -19.51
C GLN A 84 7.38 2.93 -18.45
N VAL A 85 6.09 3.29 -18.30
CA VAL A 85 5.62 4.30 -17.34
C VAL A 85 4.65 3.62 -16.37
N ASN A 86 4.88 3.81 -15.07
CA ASN A 86 3.95 3.41 -14.02
C ASN A 86 3.12 4.62 -13.57
N ASN A 87 1.84 4.64 -13.93
CA ASN A 87 0.92 5.74 -13.61
C ASN A 87 0.62 5.86 -12.10
N GLN A 88 0.94 4.85 -11.29
CA GLN A 88 0.79 4.88 -9.83
C GLN A 88 2.00 5.53 -9.12
N TYR A 89 3.15 5.65 -9.80
CA TYR A 89 4.39 6.18 -9.21
C TYR A 89 4.24 7.57 -8.58
N PRO A 90 3.57 8.57 -9.20
CA PRO A 90 3.38 9.88 -8.60
C PRO A 90 2.60 9.82 -7.28
N ASP A 91 1.59 8.95 -7.19
CA ASP A 91 0.77 8.79 -5.98
C ASP A 91 1.54 8.07 -4.87
N ALA A 92 2.31 7.03 -5.21
CA ALA A 92 3.21 6.34 -4.29
C ALA A 92 4.26 7.30 -3.70
N LYS A 93 4.92 8.10 -4.56
CA LYS A 93 5.86 9.14 -4.14
C LYS A 93 5.22 10.14 -3.18
N ARG A 94 4.02 10.63 -3.51
CA ARG A 94 3.29 11.57 -2.64
C ARG A 94 2.99 10.97 -1.26
N LEU A 95 2.64 9.68 -1.18
CA LEU A 95 2.39 9.04 0.12
C LEU A 95 3.67 8.94 0.96
N THR A 96 4.78 8.53 0.34
CA THR A 96 6.07 8.43 1.03
C THR A 96 6.57 9.79 1.49
N GLU A 97 6.44 10.83 0.66
CA GLU A 97 6.77 12.20 1.04
C GLU A 97 5.96 12.68 2.24
N ARG A 98 4.65 12.35 2.31
CA ARG A 98 3.83 12.69 3.49
C ARG A 98 4.39 12.10 4.77
N LEU A 99 4.87 10.86 4.76
CA LEU A 99 5.50 10.27 5.93
C LEU A 99 6.78 11.02 6.32
N LEU A 100 7.68 11.26 5.35
CA LEU A 100 8.99 11.86 5.61
C LEU A 100 8.90 13.30 6.13
N PHE A 101 7.91 14.07 5.67
CA PHE A 101 7.75 15.48 6.04
C PHE A 101 6.74 15.71 7.19
N GLN A 102 6.13 14.64 7.72
CA GLN A 102 5.34 14.72 8.97
C GLN A 102 6.21 14.59 10.22
N THR A 103 7.46 14.13 10.09
CA THR A 103 8.42 13.93 11.18
C THR A 103 9.44 15.07 11.33
N ALA A 104 9.23 16.20 10.65
CA ALA A 104 10.12 17.38 10.66
C ALA A 104 9.60 18.50 11.55
#